data_AF-A0A8H4N6W7-F1
#
_entry.id   AF-A0A8H4N6W7-F1
#
_cell.length_a   1.000
_cell.length_b   1.000
_cell.length_c   1.000
_cell.angle_alpha   90.00
_cell.angle_beta   90.00
_cell.angle_gamma   90.00
#
_symmetry.space_group_name_H-M   'P 1'
#
loop_
_entity.id
_entity.type
_entity.pdbx_description
1 polymer ?
#
loop_
_entity_poly.entity_id
_entity_poly.type
_entity_poly.pdbx_seq_one_letter_code
_entity_poly.pdbx_strand_id
1 'polypeptide(L)'
;MADNGYLAKPSGECCLKGSLHSGEARGVFETVAEIETYVSQPPPDRSNGHILLYFPDVWGMFPNGLLVMDGFADAGYLTLGLDYFRGDPVWKHRKNRHDKSDPTFDYEAWKRKHIAFADAAVPRWVQAAKAQYGSVGTNMALLYGETQTTPTNGG
;
A
#
# COMPACT_ATOMS: atom_id res chain seq x y z
N MET A 1 16.71 27.71 5.43
CA MET A 1 15.24 27.54 5.41
C MET A 1 14.93 26.34 4.53
N ALA A 2 14.08 25.45 5.04
CA ALA A 2 13.48 24.25 4.42
C ALA A 2 14.44 23.23 3.78
N ASP A 3 14.90 22.27 4.59
CA ASP A 3 15.26 20.94 4.12
C ASP A 3 13.94 20.18 3.90
N ASN A 4 13.56 19.99 2.63
CA ASN A 4 12.32 19.32 2.26
C ASN A 4 12.45 17.82 2.53
N GLY A 5 12.00 17.41 3.71
CA GLY A 5 12.06 16.04 4.23
C GLY A 5 11.26 15.01 3.44
N TYR A 6 11.77 14.61 2.28
CA TYR A 6 11.30 13.45 1.52
C TYR A 6 12.51 12.66 1.01
N LEU A 7 12.73 11.47 1.58
CA LEU A 7 13.78 10.52 1.19
C LEU A 7 13.40 9.64 -0.01
N ALA A 8 12.38 10.01 -0.79
CA ALA A 8 11.89 9.18 -1.88
C ALA A 8 12.73 9.38 -3.16
N LYS A 9 13.58 8.41 -3.47
CA LYS A 9 14.12 8.20 -4.83
C LYS A 9 13.15 7.30 -5.61
N PRO A 10 12.97 7.49 -6.93
CA PRO A 10 12.23 6.54 -7.75
C PRO A 10 12.82 5.14 -7.58
N SER A 11 11.96 4.13 -7.51
CA SER A 11 12.36 2.71 -7.42
C SER A 11 13.26 2.37 -8.61
N GLY A 12 14.53 2.09 -8.33
CA GLY A 12 15.49 1.64 -9.34
C GLY A 12 15.16 0.21 -9.81
N GLU A 13 15.68 -0.15 -10.99
CA GLU A 13 15.44 -1.42 -11.69
C GLU A 13 15.69 -2.70 -10.86
N CYS A 14 16.40 -2.60 -9.72
CA CYS A 14 16.63 -3.70 -8.79
C CYS A 14 15.34 -4.19 -8.10
N CYS A 15 14.31 -3.35 -7.98
CA CYS A 15 13.01 -3.72 -7.39
C CYS A 15 12.02 -4.33 -8.41
N LEU A 16 12.36 -4.38 -9.70
CA LEU A 16 11.45 -4.78 -10.79
C LEU A 16 11.49 -6.28 -11.13
N LYS A 17 12.39 -7.05 -10.50
CA LYS A 17 12.31 -8.52 -10.56
C LYS A 17 11.32 -8.99 -9.49
N GLY A 18 10.08 -9.22 -9.91
CA GLY A 18 9.04 -9.81 -9.09
C GLY A 18 9.45 -11.21 -8.60
N SER A 19 10.14 -11.28 -7.48
CA SER A 19 10.14 -12.47 -6.65
C SER A 19 8.78 -12.51 -5.96
N LEU A 20 7.95 -13.51 -6.27
CA LEU A 20 6.88 -13.89 -5.36
C LEU A 20 7.55 -14.15 -4.01
N HIS A 21 7.29 -13.30 -3.02
CA HIS A 21 7.60 -13.64 -1.65
C HIS A 21 6.68 -14.81 -1.29
N SER A 22 7.26 -15.96 -0.95
CA SER A 22 6.52 -17.09 -0.38
C SER A 22 6.51 -16.91 1.14
N GLY A 23 5.33 -16.81 1.75
CA GLY A 23 5.20 -16.65 3.19
C GLY A 23 3.78 -16.32 3.61
N GLU A 24 3.53 -16.40 4.92
CA GLU A 24 2.31 -15.88 5.54
C GLU A 24 2.56 -14.44 5.98
N ALA A 25 1.61 -13.55 5.65
CA ALA A 25 1.67 -12.16 6.04
C ALA A 25 1.60 -12.04 7.57
N ARG A 26 2.55 -11.30 8.18
CA ARG A 26 2.74 -11.26 9.65
C ARG A 26 2.24 -9.98 10.32
N GLY A 27 2.05 -8.92 9.56
CA GLY A 27 1.35 -7.72 10.02
C GLY A 27 -0.13 -7.97 10.32
N VAL A 28 -0.77 -6.97 10.91
CA VAL A 28 -2.15 -7.03 11.38
C VAL A 28 -3.00 -5.95 10.73
N PHE A 29 -4.29 -6.22 10.54
CA PHE A 29 -5.23 -5.18 10.14
C PHE A 29 -5.73 -4.45 11.39
N GLU A 30 -5.55 -3.14 11.38
CA GLU A 30 -6.04 -2.20 12.40
C GLU A 30 -6.84 -1.09 11.74
N THR A 31 -7.60 -0.35 12.55
CA THR A 31 -8.32 0.83 12.05
C THR A 31 -7.56 2.09 12.45
N VAL A 32 -7.12 2.87 11.46
CA VAL A 32 -6.49 4.18 11.66
C VAL A 32 -7.37 5.23 11.00
N ALA A 33 -7.87 6.19 11.78
CA ALA A 33 -8.85 7.17 11.32
C ALA A 33 -10.03 6.51 10.57
N GLU A 34 -10.66 5.49 11.15
CA GLU A 34 -11.81 4.79 10.52
C GLU A 34 -11.51 4.15 9.16
N ILE A 35 -10.24 3.92 8.83
CA ILE A 35 -9.84 3.25 7.59
C ILE A 35 -9.03 2.00 7.94
N GLU A 36 -9.38 0.90 7.30
CA GLU A 36 -8.65 -0.35 7.42
C GLU A 36 -7.21 -0.17 6.93
N THR A 37 -6.28 -0.50 7.82
CA THR A 37 -4.86 -0.25 7.65
C THR A 37 -4.10 -1.51 8.00
N TYR A 38 -3.27 -2.00 7.09
CA TYR A 38 -2.34 -3.06 7.38
C TYR A 38 -1.11 -2.49 8.09
N VAL A 39 -0.79 -3.02 9.27
CA VAL A 39 0.30 -2.55 10.12
C VAL A 39 1.33 -3.66 10.24
N SER A 40 2.52 -3.44 9.67
CA SER A 40 3.66 -4.35 9.84
C SER A 40 4.74 -3.68 10.68
N GLN A 41 4.93 -4.21 11.89
CA GLN A 41 5.93 -3.70 12.83
C GLN A 41 7.31 -4.28 12.54
N PRO A 42 8.39 -3.48 12.62
CA PRO A 42 9.73 -4.00 12.53
C PRO A 42 10.07 -4.82 13.78
N PRO A 43 11.00 -5.80 13.68
CA PRO A 43 11.59 -6.43 14.86
C PRO A 43 12.15 -5.37 15.83
N PRO A 44 11.99 -5.52 17.16
CA PRO A 44 12.43 -4.52 18.13
C PRO A 44 13.92 -4.15 18.04
N ASP A 45 14.77 -5.12 17.66
CA ASP A 45 16.22 -4.96 17.47
C ASP A 45 16.60 -4.26 16.15
N ARG A 46 15.64 -4.07 15.23
CA ARG A 46 15.88 -3.49 13.89
C ARG A 46 15.11 -2.21 13.62
N SER A 47 14.26 -1.77 14.54
CA SER A 47 13.48 -0.54 14.37
C SER A 47 14.38 0.67 14.14
N ASN A 48 14.16 1.37 13.02
CA ASN A 48 14.92 2.57 12.66
C ASN A 48 14.19 3.88 13.03
N GLY A 49 13.01 3.79 13.66
CA GLY A 49 12.21 4.94 14.07
C GLY A 49 11.54 5.70 12.92
N HIS A 50 11.54 5.13 11.70
CA HIS A 50 10.91 5.70 10.51
C HIS A 50 9.69 4.90 10.07
N ILE A 51 8.81 5.58 9.35
CA ILE A 51 7.53 5.04 8.90
C ILE A 51 7.51 5.00 7.37
N LEU A 52 7.10 3.87 6.80
CA LEU A 52 6.82 3.72 5.38
C LEU A 52 5.31 3.61 5.17
N LEU A 53 4.75 4.54 4.39
CA LEU A 53 3.34 4.54 4.04
C LEU A 53 3.20 3.87 2.67
N TYR A 54 2.48 2.75 2.64
CA TYR A 54 2.23 1.96 1.45
C TYR A 54 0.85 2.27 0.87
N PHE A 55 0.82 2.65 -0.40
CA PHE A 55 -0.41 2.91 -1.16
C PHE A 55 -0.57 1.80 -2.20
N PRO A 56 -1.49 0.84 -2.00
CA PRO A 56 -1.74 -0.20 -2.99
C PRO A 56 -2.26 0.42 -4.29
N ASP A 57 -2.05 -0.21 -5.45
CA ASP A 57 -2.71 0.19 -6.71
C ASP A 57 -4.20 -0.24 -6.72
N VAL A 58 -4.86 -0.10 -7.87
CA VAL A 58 -6.27 -0.49 -8.09
C VAL A 58 -6.61 -1.94 -7.74
N TRP A 59 -5.60 -2.81 -7.65
CA TRP A 59 -5.74 -4.20 -7.26
C TRP A 59 -5.87 -4.35 -5.73
N GLY A 60 -5.51 -3.33 -4.95
CA GLY A 60 -5.74 -3.28 -3.51
C GLY A 60 -4.76 -4.16 -2.71
N MET A 61 -5.20 -4.62 -1.54
CA MET A 61 -4.39 -5.41 -0.60
C MET A 61 -4.31 -6.88 -1.01
N PHE A 62 -3.47 -7.21 -1.99
CA PHE A 62 -3.14 -8.59 -2.33
C PHE A 62 -2.08 -9.19 -1.39
N PRO A 63 -2.04 -10.53 -1.22
CA PRO A 63 -1.03 -11.19 -0.38
C PRO A 63 0.41 -10.77 -0.69
N ASN A 64 0.76 -10.61 -1.96
CA ASN A 64 2.09 -10.13 -2.36
C ASN A 64 2.38 -8.71 -1.85
N GLY A 65 1.38 -7.82 -1.84
CA GLY A 65 1.52 -6.47 -1.29
C GLY A 65 1.77 -6.50 0.22
N LEU A 66 1.09 -7.40 0.94
CA LEU A 66 1.32 -7.60 2.38
C LEU A 66 2.75 -8.07 2.67
N LEU A 67 3.26 -9.02 1.88
CA LEU A 67 4.62 -9.53 2.03
C LEU A 67 5.69 -8.49 1.69
N VAL A 68 5.43 -7.60 0.71
CA VAL A 68 6.29 -6.46 0.45
C VAL A 68 6.35 -5.53 1.66
N MET A 69 5.20 -5.22 2.27
CA MET A 69 5.15 -4.42 3.49
C MET A 69 5.91 -5.07 4.66
N ASP A 70 5.75 -6.39 4.82
CA ASP A 70 6.51 -7.16 5.82
C ASP A 70 8.02 -7.13 5.56
N GLY A 71 8.44 -7.16 4.29
CA GLY A 71 9.85 -7.01 3.91
C GLY A 71 10.44 -5.65 4.29
N PHE A 72 9.68 -4.55 4.16
CA PHE A 72 10.11 -3.24 4.63
C PHE A 72 10.18 -3.17 6.16
N ALA A 73 9.26 -3.85 6.84
CA ALA A 73 9.32 -3.99 8.29
C ALA A 73 10.54 -4.80 8.74
N ASP A 74 10.93 -5.85 8.03
CA ASP A 74 12.17 -6.58 8.31
C ASP A 74 13.44 -5.74 8.09
N ALA A 75 13.35 -4.74 7.21
CA ALA A 75 14.39 -3.72 6.98
C ALA A 75 14.36 -2.57 8.01
N GLY A 76 13.47 -2.62 9.00
CA GLY A 76 13.45 -1.71 10.16
C GLY A 76 12.41 -0.60 10.11
N TYR A 77 11.60 -0.51 9.05
CA TYR A 77 10.58 0.54 8.91
C TYR A 77 9.23 0.07 9.48
N LEU A 78 8.58 0.90 10.30
CA LEU A 78 7.15 0.68 10.54
C LEU A 78 6.39 0.88 9.23
N THR A 79 5.76 -0.17 8.73
CA THR A 79 5.07 -0.11 7.44
C THR A 79 3.56 -0.09 7.62
N LEU A 80 2.91 0.93 7.07
CA LEU A 80 1.47 1.17 7.18
C LEU A 80 0.85 1.19 5.78
N GLY A 81 -0.01 0.23 5.49
CA GLY A 81 -0.72 0.13 4.21
C GLY A 81 -2.17 0.56 4.33
N LEU A 82 -2.58 1.56 3.54
CA LEU A 82 -3.94 2.09 3.56
C LEU A 82 -4.86 1.36 2.57
N ASP A 83 -5.99 0.78 3.02
CA ASP A 83 -7.04 0.33 2.10
C ASP A 83 -8.05 1.46 1.81
N TYR A 84 -7.73 2.28 0.81
CA TYR A 84 -8.65 3.31 0.32
C TYR A 84 -9.69 2.77 -0.68
N PHE A 85 -9.69 1.46 -0.97
CA PHE A 85 -10.74 0.79 -1.74
C PHE A 85 -11.88 0.26 -0.86
N ARG A 86 -11.71 0.23 0.47
CA ARG A 86 -12.74 -0.21 1.43
C ARG A 86 -13.28 -1.60 1.09
N GLY A 87 -12.38 -2.52 0.77
CA GLY A 87 -12.71 -3.87 0.33
C GLY A 87 -13.38 -3.95 -1.05
N ASP A 88 -13.37 -2.91 -1.88
CA ASP A 88 -13.91 -2.90 -3.25
C ASP A 88 -12.82 -2.73 -4.34
N PRO A 89 -11.75 -3.54 -4.33
CA PRO A 89 -10.68 -3.47 -5.34
C PRO A 89 -11.15 -3.95 -6.72
N VAL A 90 -10.45 -3.53 -7.78
CA VAL A 90 -10.88 -3.74 -9.17
C VAL A 90 -11.02 -5.21 -9.56
N TRP A 91 -10.28 -6.11 -8.93
CA TRP A 91 -10.30 -7.54 -9.26
C TRP A 91 -11.64 -8.22 -8.98
N LYS A 92 -12.46 -7.65 -8.10
CA LYS A 92 -13.83 -8.13 -7.87
C LYS A 92 -14.72 -7.95 -9.10
N HIS A 93 -14.31 -7.08 -10.02
CA HIS A 93 -15.07 -6.69 -11.21
C HIS A 93 -14.36 -7.03 -12.52
N ARG A 94 -13.03 -7.22 -12.50
CA ARG A 94 -12.21 -7.46 -13.70
C ARG A 94 -11.09 -8.47 -13.44
N LYS A 95 -10.92 -9.44 -14.35
CA LYS A 95 -9.79 -10.39 -14.31
C LYS A 95 -8.47 -9.77 -14.79
N ASN A 96 -8.54 -8.78 -15.67
CA ASN A 96 -7.38 -8.03 -16.16
C ASN A 96 -7.82 -6.66 -16.70
N ARG A 97 -6.86 -5.81 -17.09
CA ARG A 97 -7.13 -4.44 -17.58
C ARG A 97 -8.05 -4.37 -18.80
N HIS A 98 -8.16 -5.45 -19.58
CA HIS A 98 -8.96 -5.54 -20.80
C HIS A 98 -10.29 -6.26 -20.59
N ASP A 99 -10.56 -6.75 -19.38
CA ASP A 99 -11.78 -7.46 -19.06
C ASP A 99 -12.98 -6.49 -19.05
N LYS A 100 -13.93 -6.74 -19.95
CA LYS A 100 -15.21 -6.04 -20.09
C LYS A 100 -16.39 -7.03 -20.02
N SER A 101 -16.16 -8.21 -19.44
CA SER A 101 -17.17 -9.27 -19.42
C SER A 101 -18.36 -8.97 -18.52
N ASP A 102 -18.20 -8.08 -17.53
CA ASP A 102 -19.30 -7.57 -16.71
C ASP A 102 -19.89 -6.29 -17.33
N PRO A 103 -21.08 -6.35 -17.96
CA PRO A 103 -21.72 -5.18 -18.54
C PRO A 103 -22.33 -4.23 -17.49
N THR A 104 -22.43 -4.65 -16.22
CA THR A 104 -22.98 -3.85 -15.12
C THR A 104 -21.91 -3.04 -14.39
N PHE A 105 -20.63 -3.36 -14.61
CA PHE A 105 -19.52 -2.66 -13.97
C PHE A 105 -19.17 -1.35 -14.69
N ASP A 106 -19.59 -0.22 -14.11
CA ASP A 106 -19.12 1.11 -14.51
C ASP A 106 -17.79 1.44 -13.85
N TYR A 107 -16.70 1.24 -14.60
CA TYR A 107 -15.34 1.53 -14.14
C TYR A 107 -15.07 3.01 -13.88
N GLU A 108 -15.71 3.92 -14.62
CA GLU A 108 -15.52 5.36 -14.41
C GLU A 108 -16.23 5.82 -13.13
N ALA A 109 -17.43 5.31 -12.86
CA ALA A 109 -18.12 5.53 -11.59
C ALA A 109 -17.35 4.91 -10.42
N TRP A 110 -16.86 3.68 -10.57
CA TRP A 110 -16.02 3.00 -9.58
C TRP A 110 -14.75 3.81 -9.26
N LYS A 111 -14.01 4.28 -10.28
CA LYS A 111 -12.83 5.13 -10.08
C LYS A 111 -13.18 6.42 -9.35
N ARG A 112 -14.22 7.13 -9.80
CA ARG A 112 -14.63 8.42 -9.22
C ARG A 112 -15.00 8.28 -7.73
N LYS A 113 -15.74 7.22 -7.38
CA LYS A 113 -16.11 6.88 -6.00
C LYS A 113 -14.87 6.68 -5.11
N HIS A 114 -13.84 5.97 -5.61
CA HIS A 114 -12.64 5.68 -4.83
C HIS A 114 -11.66 6.85 -4.76
N ILE A 115 -11.50 7.61 -5.85
CA ILE A 115 -10.70 8.84 -5.86
C ILE A 115 -11.26 9.85 -4.87
N ALA A 116 -12.57 10.13 -4.93
CA ALA A 116 -13.20 11.09 -4.02
C ALA A 116 -13.04 10.68 -2.54
N PHE A 117 -13.10 9.37 -2.25
CA PHE A 117 -12.83 8.87 -0.90
C PHE A 117 -11.35 9.05 -0.53
N ALA A 118 -10.42 8.66 -1.40
CA ALA A 118 -8.99 8.76 -1.17
C ALA A 118 -8.55 10.23 -0.93
N ASP A 119 -9.05 11.17 -1.73
CA ASP A 119 -8.75 12.61 -1.60
C ASP A 119 -9.11 13.14 -0.20
N ALA A 120 -10.24 12.68 0.36
CA ALA A 120 -10.67 13.04 1.71
C ALA A 120 -9.97 12.22 2.80
N ALA A 121 -9.69 10.94 2.54
CA ALA A 121 -9.22 9.97 3.52
C ALA A 121 -7.72 9.98 3.75
N VAL A 122 -6.92 10.16 2.71
CA VAL A 122 -5.45 10.10 2.79
C VAL A 122 -4.90 11.18 3.73
N PRO A 123 -5.30 12.48 3.63
CA PRO A 123 -4.73 13.50 4.50
C PRO A 123 -5.01 13.24 5.99
N ARG A 124 -6.26 12.88 6.33
CA ARG A 124 -6.66 12.57 7.72
C ARG A 124 -5.97 11.31 8.24
N TRP A 125 -5.81 10.30 7.38
CA TRP A 125 -5.10 9.08 7.73
C TRP A 125 -3.61 9.33 7.99
N VAL A 126 -2.92 10.08 7.11
CA VAL A 126 -1.50 10.43 7.31
C VAL A 126 -1.31 11.20 8.61
N GLN A 127 -2.21 12.14 8.93
CA GLN A 127 -2.15 12.86 10.20
C GLN A 127 -2.36 11.94 11.41
N ALA A 128 -3.33 11.02 11.35
CA ALA A 128 -3.58 10.06 12.41
C ALA A 128 -2.40 9.08 12.59
N ALA A 129 -1.85 8.56 11.49
CA ALA A 129 -0.67 7.70 11.49
C ALA A 129 0.54 8.41 12.12
N LYS A 130 0.77 9.68 11.76
CA LYS A 130 1.83 10.50 12.37
C LYS A 130 1.59 10.70 13.88
N ALA A 131 0.36 10.96 14.29
CA ALA A 131 0.03 11.18 15.69
C ALA A 131 0.15 9.90 16.54
N GLN A 132 -0.23 8.75 15.97
CA GLN A 132 -0.26 7.47 16.66
C GLN A 132 1.11 6.80 16.72
N TYR A 133 1.88 6.86 15.63
CA TYR A 133 3.13 6.12 15.50
C TYR A 133 4.37 7.00 15.35
N GLY A 134 4.21 8.29 15.08
CA GLY A 134 5.33 9.22 14.91
C GLY A 134 5.92 9.69 16.24
N SER A 135 7.21 10.03 16.19
CA SER A 135 7.95 10.64 17.30
C SER A 135 8.79 11.82 16.80
N VAL A 136 9.43 12.55 17.73
CA VAL A 136 10.36 13.63 17.37
C VAL A 136 11.51 13.05 16.55
N GLY A 137 11.64 13.48 15.29
CA GLY A 137 12.65 12.99 14.35
C GLY A 137 12.21 11.83 13.44
N THR A 138 10.97 11.35 13.56
CA THR A 138 10.42 10.35 12.63
C THR A 138 10.26 10.96 11.22
N ASN A 139 10.92 10.34 10.24
CA ASN A 139 10.70 10.60 8.82
C ASN A 139 9.66 9.63 8.25
N MET A 140 8.90 10.10 7.27
CA MET A 140 7.94 9.29 6.52
C MET A 140 8.36 9.15 5.06
N ALA A 141 8.34 7.92 4.54
CA ALA A 141 8.52 7.63 3.12
C ALA A 141 7.19 7.12 2.52
N LEU A 142 6.96 7.41 1.23
CA LEU A 142 5.80 6.94 0.49
C LEU A 142 6.24 5.86 -0.50
N LEU A 143 5.50 4.76 -0.56
CA LEU A 143 5.69 3.71 -1.56
C LEU A 143 4.37 3.40 -2.27
N TYR A 144 4.40 3.40 -3.59
CA TYR A 144 3.28 2.95 -4.42
C TYR A 144 3.47 1.48 -4.78
N GLY A 145 2.47 0.66 -4.48
CA GLY A 145 2.46 -0.74 -4.87
C GLY A 145 2.00 -0.90 -6.30
N GLU A 146 2.85 -1.44 -7.17
CA GLU A 146 2.44 -1.86 -8.53
C GLU A 146 2.36 -3.39 -8.57
N THR A 147 1.19 -3.92 -8.94
CA THR A 147 1.03 -5.34 -9.23
C THR A 147 1.32 -5.60 -10.70
N GLN A 148 2.43 -6.31 -10.98
CA GLN A 148 2.63 -6.85 -12.32
C GLN A 148 1.67 -8.02 -12.51
N THR A 149 0.66 -7.85 -13.36
CA THR A 149 -0.09 -8.98 -13.91
C THR A 149 0.89 -9.81 -14.73
N THR A 150 1.35 -10.95 -14.20
CA THR A 150 2.09 -11.92 -15.01
C THR A 150 1.21 -12.27 -16.22
N PRO A 151 1.73 -12.18 -17.46
CA PRO A 151 1.02 -12.77 -18.57
C PRO A 151 0.93 -14.26 -18.27
N THR A 152 -0.28 -14.78 -18.09
CA THR A 152 -0.50 -16.21 -18.20
C THR A 152 -0.02 -16.60 -19.58
N ASN A 153 1.14 -17.26 -19.67
CA ASN A 153 1.58 -17.93 -20.89
C ASN A 153 0.50 -18.96 -21.22
N GLY A 154 -0.34 -18.63 -22.21
CA GLY A 154 -1.24 -19.58 -22.83
C GLY A 154 -0.40 -20.60 -23.61
N GLY A 155 -0.49 -21.85 -23.16
CA GLY A 155 -0.20 -23.03 -23.99
C GLY A 155 -1.50 -23.59 -24.54
#